data_AF-A0A934YJX2-F1
#
_entry.id   AF-A0A934YJX2-F1
#
_cell.length_a   1.000
_cell.length_b   1.000
_cell.length_c   1.000
_cell.angle_alpha   90.00
_cell.angle_beta   90.00
_cell.angle_gamma   90.00
#
_symmetry.space_group_name_H-M   'P 1'
#
loop_
_entity.id
_entity.type
_entity.pdbx_description
1 polymer ?
#
loop_
_entity_poly.entity_id
_entity_poly.type
_entity_poly.pdbx_seq_one_letter_code
_entity_poly.pdbx_strand_id
1 'polypeptide(L)'
;MRVEPYETVRLRLREAARRSPSGAVAFDGDGTLWSGDVGEDFLEALLAEDAFSAEAAELFRTDAAGFNVPARGGAKAQLEAIFEAYGHGRFPEDRICELIALAVAGRATAEIDAFSTHLVETRGLAARLHGESVALLDEARGLGLEAFLVSASPRPIVIAGARLVGIDPDHVIAATAYAAGGLSTREIDAPIPYGPGKVARLRRVIGARPLVLAAGDNVFDLAMLAEATVPVAIRPKQRLLVRAGELPALVAVEPAA
;
A
#
# COMPACT_ATOMS: atom_id res chain seq x y z
N MET A 1 -14.51 -17.01 7.86
CA MET A 1 -14.65 -16.34 6.56
C MET A 1 -15.07 -17.37 5.52
N ARG A 2 -15.97 -17.01 4.60
CA ARG A 2 -16.35 -17.90 3.49
C ARG A 2 -15.43 -17.67 2.31
N VAL A 3 -15.12 -18.73 1.58
CA VAL A 3 -14.47 -18.65 0.26
C VAL A 3 -15.57 -18.73 -0.79
N GLU A 4 -15.55 -17.84 -1.78
CA GLU A 4 -16.56 -17.76 -2.82
C GLU A 4 -15.92 -17.75 -4.21
N PRO A 5 -16.54 -18.42 -5.20
CA PRO A 5 -16.11 -18.32 -6.59
C PRO A 5 -16.12 -16.88 -7.08
N TYR A 6 -15.19 -16.54 -7.98
CA TYR A 6 -15.09 -15.21 -8.58
C TYR A 6 -16.43 -14.67 -9.09
N GLU A 7 -17.21 -15.51 -9.78
CA GLU A 7 -18.51 -15.10 -10.35
C GLU A 7 -19.51 -14.64 -9.27
N THR A 8 -19.50 -15.28 -8.09
CA THR A 8 -20.37 -14.88 -6.98
C THR A 8 -20.01 -13.49 -6.47
N VAL A 9 -18.71 -13.21 -6.31
CA VAL A 9 -18.23 -11.90 -5.86
C VAL A 9 -18.46 -10.82 -6.93
N ARG A 10 -18.27 -11.17 -8.21
CA ARG A 10 -18.61 -10.31 -9.35
C ARG A 10 -20.09 -9.93 -9.37
N LEU A 11 -21.00 -10.88 -9.13
CA LEU A 11 -22.44 -10.58 -9.06
C LEU A 11 -22.78 -9.63 -7.90
N ARG A 12 -22.14 -9.80 -6.73
CA ARG A 12 -22.29 -8.87 -5.59
C ARG A 12 -21.79 -7.46 -5.92
N LEU A 13 -20.63 -7.35 -6.56
CA LEU A 13 -20.10 -6.08 -7.04
C LEU A 13 -21.11 -5.39 -7.98
N ARG A 14 -21.64 -6.11 -8.98
CA ARG A 14 -22.65 -5.59 -9.91
C ARG A 14 -23.91 -5.10 -9.20
N GLU A 15 -24.42 -5.87 -8.24
CA GLU A 15 -25.61 -5.49 -7.49
C GLU A 15 -25.35 -4.25 -6.61
N ALA A 16 -24.21 -4.19 -5.94
CA ALA A 16 -23.81 -3.05 -5.13
C ALA A 16 -23.60 -1.79 -5.99
N ALA A 17 -22.99 -1.94 -7.17
CA ALA A 17 -22.80 -0.86 -8.15
C ALA A 17 -24.15 -0.28 -8.63
N ARG A 18 -25.15 -1.11 -8.92
CA ARG A 18 -26.50 -0.65 -9.30
C ARG A 18 -27.17 0.18 -8.21
N ARG A 19 -26.93 -0.17 -6.93
CA ARG A 19 -27.46 0.57 -5.78
C ARG A 19 -26.70 1.87 -5.51
N SER A 20 -25.44 1.94 -5.92
CA SER A 20 -24.53 3.06 -5.68
C SER A 20 -23.73 3.40 -6.95
N PRO A 21 -24.38 3.92 -8.01
CA PRO A 21 -23.74 4.13 -9.31
C PRO A 21 -22.66 5.21 -9.30
N SER A 22 -22.67 6.11 -8.31
CA SER A 22 -21.62 7.11 -8.08
C SER A 22 -20.60 6.67 -7.02
N GLY A 23 -20.60 5.39 -6.65
CA GLY A 23 -19.72 4.83 -5.65
C GLY A 23 -18.28 4.68 -6.14
N ALA A 24 -17.38 4.42 -5.19
CA ALA A 24 -15.97 4.15 -5.47
C ALA A 24 -15.62 2.71 -5.09
N VAL A 25 -14.51 2.19 -5.62
CA VAL A 25 -13.89 0.95 -5.18
C VAL A 25 -12.45 1.21 -4.74
N ALA A 26 -11.96 0.45 -3.76
CA ALA A 26 -10.61 0.58 -3.25
C ALA A 26 -9.89 -0.77 -3.25
N PHE A 27 -8.64 -0.78 -3.67
CA PHE A 27 -7.78 -1.95 -3.68
C PHE A 27 -6.52 -1.62 -2.88
N ASP A 28 -6.11 -2.52 -2.01
CA ASP A 28 -4.72 -2.56 -1.56
C ASP A 28 -3.78 -3.02 -2.70
N GLY A 29 -2.48 -2.76 -2.54
CA GLY A 29 -1.44 -3.19 -3.48
C GLY A 29 -0.81 -4.53 -3.09
N ASP A 30 0.05 -4.49 -2.08
CA ASP A 30 0.98 -5.56 -1.69
C ASP A 30 0.28 -6.78 -1.07
N GLY A 31 0.21 -7.87 -1.82
CA GLY A 31 -0.56 -9.08 -1.48
C GLY A 31 -1.98 -9.09 -2.06
N THR A 32 -2.43 -7.97 -2.62
CA THR A 32 -3.81 -7.79 -3.12
C THR A 32 -3.85 -7.70 -4.64
N LEU A 33 -3.35 -6.62 -5.24
CA LEU A 33 -3.25 -6.49 -6.72
C LEU A 33 -2.07 -7.29 -7.28
N TRP A 34 -1.04 -7.50 -6.48
CA TRP A 34 0.15 -8.27 -6.82
C TRP A 34 0.68 -9.03 -5.61
N SER A 35 1.50 -10.05 -5.86
CA SER A 35 2.24 -10.77 -4.82
C SER A 35 3.53 -10.03 -4.42
N GLY A 36 4.02 -10.35 -3.22
CA GLY A 36 5.19 -9.69 -2.63
C GLY A 36 4.87 -8.30 -2.08
N ASP A 37 5.92 -7.52 -1.83
CA ASP A 37 5.83 -6.20 -1.21
C ASP A 37 6.77 -5.22 -1.93
N VAL A 38 6.19 -4.21 -2.59
CA VAL A 38 6.96 -3.20 -3.34
C VAL A 38 7.67 -2.23 -2.40
N GLY A 39 7.18 -2.03 -1.18
CA GLY A 39 7.89 -1.26 -0.15
C GLY A 39 9.18 -1.96 0.27
N GLU A 40 9.15 -3.28 0.44
CA GLU A 40 10.34 -4.09 0.68
C GLU A 40 11.29 -4.09 -0.52
N ASP A 41 10.80 -4.31 -1.75
CA ASP A 41 11.62 -4.22 -2.97
C ASP A 41 12.35 -2.87 -3.07
N PHE A 42 11.64 -1.78 -2.75
CA PHE A 42 12.15 -0.41 -2.75
C PHE A 42 13.24 -0.21 -1.70
N LEU A 43 12.98 -0.63 -0.45
CA LEU A 43 13.95 -0.56 0.63
C LEU A 43 15.21 -1.37 0.31
N GLU A 44 15.07 -2.61 -0.14
CA GLU A 44 16.19 -3.48 -0.50
C GLU A 44 17.08 -2.81 -1.55
N ALA A 45 16.48 -2.22 -2.58
CA ALA A 45 17.21 -1.54 -3.62
C ALA A 45 17.96 -0.30 -3.10
N LEU A 46 17.35 0.49 -2.21
CA LEU A 46 18.03 1.62 -1.55
C LEU A 46 19.21 1.16 -0.67
N LEU A 47 19.04 0.07 0.09
CA LEU A 47 20.11 -0.51 0.90
C LEU A 47 21.25 -1.07 0.03
N ALA A 48 20.94 -1.57 -1.16
CA ALA A 48 21.92 -2.05 -2.13
C ALA A 48 22.72 -0.91 -2.76
N GLU A 49 22.09 0.24 -3.04
CA GLU A 49 22.79 1.44 -3.51
C GLU A 49 23.74 2.06 -2.47
N ASP A 50 23.38 1.95 -1.18
CA ASP A 50 24.10 2.56 -0.04
C ASP A 50 24.45 4.05 -0.26
N ALA A 51 23.55 4.76 -0.93
CA ALA A 51 23.71 6.16 -1.33
C ALA A 51 22.67 7.06 -0.64
N PHE A 52 22.53 6.92 0.68
CA PHE A 52 21.62 7.75 1.46
C PHE A 52 22.16 9.18 1.61
N SER A 53 21.27 10.17 1.51
CA SER A 53 21.60 11.58 1.70
C SER A 53 21.90 11.92 3.17
N ALA A 54 22.39 13.13 3.43
CA ALA A 54 22.55 13.62 4.79
C ALA A 54 21.19 13.78 5.51
N GLU A 55 20.14 14.14 4.77
CA GLU A 55 18.78 14.28 5.26
C GLU A 55 18.22 12.92 5.73
N ALA A 56 18.37 11.87 4.91
CA ALA A 56 17.96 10.52 5.28
C ALA A 56 18.77 10.00 6.48
N ALA A 57 20.08 10.23 6.49
CA ALA A 57 20.96 9.82 7.59
C ALA A 57 20.57 10.48 8.94
N GLU A 58 20.24 11.78 8.93
CA GLU A 58 19.76 12.50 10.13
C GLU A 58 18.41 11.97 10.60
N LEU A 59 17.49 11.68 9.67
CA LEU A 59 16.20 11.06 9.98
C LEU A 59 16.40 9.72 10.69
N PHE A 60 17.24 8.83 10.14
CA PHE A 60 17.48 7.51 10.73
C PHE A 60 18.10 7.63 12.12
N ARG A 61 19.05 8.55 12.33
CA ARG A 61 19.63 8.79 13.66
C ARG A 61 18.59 9.30 14.67
N THR A 62 17.74 10.24 14.25
CA THR A 62 16.68 10.81 15.10
C THR A 62 15.68 9.73 15.52
N ASP A 63 15.18 8.96 14.57
CA ASP A 63 14.25 7.86 14.81
C ASP A 63 14.87 6.78 15.69
N ALA A 64 16.10 6.35 15.39
CA ALA A 64 16.82 5.37 16.21
C ALA A 64 16.95 5.81 17.66
N ALA A 65 17.34 7.07 17.91
CA ALA A 65 17.45 7.62 19.26
C ALA A 65 16.08 7.64 19.97
N GLY A 66 15.01 8.04 19.26
CA GLY A 66 13.65 8.08 19.81
C GLY A 66 13.12 6.72 20.27
N PHE A 67 13.57 5.63 19.64
CA PHE A 67 13.18 4.26 19.98
C PHE A 67 14.28 3.46 20.71
N ASN A 68 15.28 4.13 21.28
CA ASN A 68 16.39 3.49 22.01
C ASN A 68 17.13 2.42 21.18
N VAL A 69 17.24 2.63 19.87
CA VAL A 69 18.08 1.82 18.98
C VAL A 69 19.50 2.40 19.05
N PRO A 70 20.53 1.59 19.42
CA PRO A 70 21.89 2.07 19.51
C PRO A 70 22.38 2.70 18.20
N ALA A 71 23.13 3.79 18.32
CA ALA A 71 23.75 4.42 17.16
C ALA A 71 24.70 3.43 16.47
N ARG A 72 24.53 3.26 15.16
CA ARG A 72 25.44 2.50 14.29
C ARG A 72 26.01 3.44 13.23
N GLY A 73 27.16 3.05 12.64
CA GLY A 73 28.01 3.90 11.81
C GLY A 73 27.29 4.73 10.73
N GLY A 74 27.31 4.27 9.48
CA GLY A 74 26.70 4.99 8.36
C GLY A 74 25.17 4.91 8.36
N ALA A 75 24.53 5.69 7.47
CA ALA A 75 23.07 5.75 7.32
C ALA A 75 22.45 4.36 7.10
N LYS A 76 23.03 3.54 6.21
CA LYS A 76 22.62 2.15 5.99
C LYS A 76 22.69 1.31 7.26
N ALA A 77 23.82 1.31 7.96
CA ALA A 77 23.99 0.55 9.19
C ALA A 77 23.00 0.99 10.28
N GLN A 78 22.65 2.28 10.31
CA GLN A 78 21.64 2.81 11.21
C GLN A 78 20.23 2.33 10.85
N LEU A 79 19.89 2.33 9.56
CA LEU A 79 18.62 1.84 9.05
C LEU A 79 18.47 0.33 9.32
N GLU A 80 19.50 -0.47 9.04
CA GLU A 80 19.54 -1.91 9.37
C GLU A 80 19.31 -2.16 10.87
N ALA A 81 19.88 -1.32 11.76
CA ALA A 81 19.63 -1.42 13.19
C ALA A 81 18.17 -1.14 13.58
N ILE A 82 17.50 -0.21 12.87
CA ILE A 82 16.08 0.07 13.06
C ILE A 82 15.25 -1.14 12.64
N PHE A 83 15.55 -1.76 11.50
CA PHE A 83 14.85 -2.96 11.05
C PHE A 83 15.09 -4.18 11.96
N GLU A 84 16.29 -4.32 12.52
CA GLU A 84 16.56 -5.32 13.55
C GLU A 84 15.71 -5.07 14.81
N ALA A 85 15.61 -3.82 15.26
CA ALA A 85 14.76 -3.45 16.39
C ALA A 85 13.27 -3.70 16.10
N TYR A 86 12.81 -3.40 14.89
CA TYR A 86 11.46 -3.72 14.42
C TYR A 86 11.18 -5.23 14.44
N GLY A 87 12.08 -6.05 13.91
CA GLY A 87 11.95 -7.52 13.94
C GLY A 87 11.86 -8.09 15.36
N HIS A 88 12.38 -7.36 16.36
CA HIS A 88 12.30 -7.70 17.78
C HIS A 88 11.10 -7.04 18.50
N GLY A 89 10.19 -6.39 17.77
CA GLY A 89 9.00 -5.73 18.31
C GLY A 89 9.30 -4.44 19.09
N ARG A 90 10.48 -3.84 18.93
CA ARG A 90 10.91 -2.62 19.64
C ARG A 90 10.75 -1.34 18.82
N PHE A 91 10.21 -1.45 17.62
CA PHE A 91 9.97 -0.33 16.72
C PHE A 91 8.57 -0.49 16.10
N PRO A 92 7.73 0.56 16.05
CA PRO A 92 6.36 0.41 15.59
C PRO A 92 6.26 0.29 14.05
N GLU A 93 5.35 -0.56 13.58
CA GLU A 93 5.23 -0.97 12.17
C GLU A 93 4.74 0.18 11.27
N ASP A 94 3.84 1.02 11.74
CA ASP A 94 3.41 2.23 11.03
C ASP A 94 4.59 3.16 10.78
N ARG A 95 5.46 3.37 11.78
CA ARG A 95 6.65 4.19 11.63
C ARG A 95 7.68 3.58 10.68
N ILE A 96 7.77 2.25 10.59
CA ILE A 96 8.59 1.60 9.58
C ILE A 96 8.10 1.94 8.17
N CYS A 97 6.79 1.87 7.91
CA CYS A 97 6.23 2.29 6.62
C CYS A 97 6.56 3.75 6.31
N GLU A 98 6.43 4.65 7.29
CA GLU A 98 6.82 6.07 7.13
C GLU A 98 8.31 6.20 6.80
N LEU A 99 9.17 5.47 7.51
CA LEU A 99 10.62 5.53 7.35
C LEU A 99 11.06 5.04 5.96
N ILE A 100 10.45 3.98 5.43
CA ILE A 100 10.71 3.50 4.07
C ILE A 100 10.34 4.57 3.04
N ALA A 101 9.19 5.23 3.20
CA ALA A 101 8.77 6.31 2.30
C ALA A 101 9.68 7.55 2.38
N LEU A 102 10.24 7.82 3.57
CA LEU A 102 11.13 8.95 3.83
C LEU A 102 12.62 8.63 3.59
N ALA A 103 12.99 7.38 3.32
CA ALA A 103 14.38 6.96 3.13
C ALA A 103 15.08 7.66 1.94
N VAL A 104 14.30 8.26 1.05
CA VAL A 104 14.74 9.05 -0.11
C VAL A 104 14.77 10.56 0.12
N ALA A 105 14.60 11.02 1.37
CA ALA A 105 14.73 12.45 1.70
C ALA A 105 16.04 13.02 1.14
N GLY A 106 16.02 14.25 0.65
CA GLY A 106 17.15 14.91 -0.02
C GLY A 106 17.39 14.50 -1.48
N ARG A 107 16.75 13.44 -1.99
CA ARG A 107 16.85 13.06 -3.41
C ARG A 107 15.86 13.83 -4.29
N ALA A 108 16.18 14.01 -5.56
CA ALA A 108 15.27 14.67 -6.49
C ALA A 108 14.05 13.78 -6.79
N THR A 109 12.85 14.37 -6.81
CA THR A 109 11.61 13.61 -7.03
C THR A 109 11.60 12.89 -8.38
N ALA A 110 12.13 13.53 -9.42
CA ALA A 110 12.26 12.92 -10.74
C ALA A 110 13.21 11.70 -10.76
N GLU A 111 14.28 11.71 -9.95
CA GLU A 111 15.18 10.57 -9.83
C GLU A 111 14.49 9.42 -9.08
N ILE A 112 13.72 9.73 -8.03
CA ILE A 112 12.94 8.73 -7.28
C ILE A 112 11.89 8.07 -8.20
N ASP A 113 11.17 8.85 -9.00
CA ASP A 113 10.17 8.33 -9.94
C ASP A 113 10.79 7.42 -11.01
N ALA A 114 11.94 7.81 -11.56
CA ALA A 114 12.70 7.02 -12.52
C ALA A 114 13.22 5.72 -11.89
N PHE A 115 13.77 5.81 -10.68
CA PHE A 115 14.23 4.68 -9.89
C PHE A 115 13.09 3.68 -9.62
N SER A 116 11.93 4.16 -9.17
CA SER A 116 10.75 3.33 -8.92
C SER A 116 10.23 2.64 -10.18
N THR A 117 10.20 3.34 -11.31
CA THR A 117 9.78 2.74 -12.60
C THR A 117 10.73 1.62 -13.00
N HIS A 118 12.04 1.87 -12.94
CA HIS A 118 13.06 0.87 -13.24
C HIS A 118 12.98 -0.35 -12.31
N LEU A 119 12.71 -0.12 -11.02
CA LEU A 119 12.62 -1.19 -10.04
C LEU A 119 11.40 -2.10 -10.27
N VAL A 120 10.24 -1.52 -10.61
CA VAL A 120 9.03 -2.30 -10.97
C VAL A 120 9.28 -3.22 -12.17
N GLU A 121 10.01 -2.74 -13.17
CA GLU A 121 10.40 -3.52 -14.35
C GLU A 121 11.39 -4.64 -13.99
N THR A 122 12.48 -4.30 -13.30
CA THR A 122 13.56 -5.25 -12.99
C THR A 122 13.19 -6.29 -11.93
N ARG A 123 12.30 -5.95 -10.99
CA ARG A 123 11.72 -6.90 -10.01
C ARG A 123 10.53 -7.67 -10.57
N GLY A 124 10.23 -7.53 -11.87
CA GLY A 124 9.21 -8.33 -12.55
C GLY A 124 7.81 -8.23 -11.95
N LEU A 125 7.40 -7.05 -11.46
CA LEU A 125 6.10 -6.88 -10.80
C LEU A 125 4.92 -7.28 -11.70
N ALA A 126 5.03 -7.08 -13.02
CA ALA A 126 4.01 -7.49 -13.98
C ALA A 126 3.71 -9.01 -13.94
N ALA A 127 4.71 -9.84 -13.65
CA ALA A 127 4.54 -11.28 -13.51
C ALA A 127 3.94 -11.67 -12.14
N ARG A 128 3.83 -10.73 -11.20
CA ARG A 128 3.31 -10.94 -9.84
C ARG A 128 1.85 -10.56 -9.68
N LEU A 129 1.21 -10.02 -10.72
CA LEU A 129 -0.19 -9.58 -10.67
C LEU A 129 -1.15 -10.74 -10.31
N HIS A 130 -2.11 -10.47 -9.43
CA HIS A 130 -3.17 -11.40 -9.09
C HIS A 130 -4.34 -11.25 -10.06
N GLY A 131 -4.50 -12.21 -10.98
CA GLY A 131 -5.51 -12.16 -12.03
C GLY A 131 -6.93 -11.96 -11.51
N GLU A 132 -7.29 -12.59 -10.39
CA GLU A 132 -8.61 -12.45 -9.77
C GLU A 132 -8.89 -11.02 -9.26
N SER A 133 -7.86 -10.32 -8.78
CA SER A 133 -7.96 -8.96 -8.25
C SER A 133 -8.04 -7.95 -9.39
N VAL A 134 -7.20 -8.12 -10.41
CA VAL A 134 -7.23 -7.32 -11.65
C VAL A 134 -8.57 -7.48 -12.36
N ALA A 135 -9.13 -8.69 -12.42
CA ALA A 135 -10.44 -8.91 -13.03
C ALA A 135 -11.57 -8.18 -12.27
N LEU A 136 -11.53 -8.12 -10.94
CA LEU A 136 -12.47 -7.32 -10.14
C LEU A 136 -12.31 -5.82 -10.39
N LEU A 137 -11.07 -5.34 -10.53
CA LEU A 137 -10.77 -3.95 -10.89
C LEU A 137 -11.36 -3.59 -12.26
N ASP A 138 -11.14 -4.43 -13.26
CA ASP A 138 -11.64 -4.22 -14.62
C ASP A 138 -13.18 -4.27 -14.68
N GLU A 139 -13.80 -5.20 -13.94
CA GLU A 139 -15.25 -5.25 -13.82
C GLU A 139 -15.81 -3.97 -13.16
N ALA A 140 -15.20 -3.49 -12.07
CA ALA A 140 -15.63 -2.25 -11.41
C ALA A 140 -15.56 -1.04 -12.34
N ARG A 141 -14.48 -0.92 -13.12
CA ARG A 141 -14.34 0.13 -14.15
C ARG A 141 -15.35 0.00 -15.28
N GLY A 142 -15.61 -1.24 -15.74
CA GLY A 142 -16.65 -1.51 -16.75
C GLY A 142 -18.06 -1.13 -16.29
N LEU A 143 -18.29 -1.09 -14.97
CA LEU A 143 -19.52 -0.58 -14.35
C LEU A 143 -19.53 0.93 -14.14
N GLY A 144 -18.46 1.64 -14.53
CA GLY A 144 -18.32 3.09 -14.38
C GLY A 144 -17.92 3.54 -12.97
N LEU A 145 -17.47 2.62 -12.10
CA LEU A 145 -17.01 2.97 -10.76
C LEU A 145 -15.57 3.49 -10.80
N GLU A 146 -15.30 4.51 -10.00
CA GLU A 146 -13.94 5.03 -9.83
C GLU A 146 -13.13 4.13 -8.90
N ALA A 147 -11.95 3.71 -9.35
CA ALA A 147 -11.10 2.76 -8.64
C ALA A 147 -9.85 3.41 -8.08
N PHE A 148 -9.61 3.21 -6.79
CA PHE A 148 -8.48 3.74 -6.03
C PHE A 148 -7.54 2.64 -5.57
N LEU A 149 -6.23 2.92 -5.59
CA LEU A 149 -5.21 2.09 -4.97
C LEU A 149 -4.79 2.71 -3.65
N VAL A 150 -4.92 1.98 -2.54
CA VAL A 150 -4.67 2.44 -1.17
C VAL A 150 -3.61 1.57 -0.50
N SER A 151 -2.36 2.04 -0.44
CA SER A 151 -1.20 1.25 0.03
C SER A 151 -0.33 2.01 1.02
N ALA A 152 0.17 1.34 2.06
CA ALA A 152 1.12 1.93 3.01
C ALA A 152 2.55 2.10 2.45
N SER A 153 2.81 1.54 1.27
CA SER A 153 4.11 1.57 0.60
C SER A 153 4.42 2.96 -0.01
N PRO A 154 5.69 3.27 -0.35
CA PRO A 154 6.08 4.57 -0.86
C PRO A 154 5.36 4.94 -2.16
N ARG A 155 4.79 6.15 -2.23
CA ARG A 155 3.98 6.62 -3.37
C ARG A 155 4.64 6.43 -4.74
N PRO A 156 5.93 6.74 -4.97
CA PRO A 156 6.53 6.61 -6.29
C PRO A 156 6.49 5.18 -6.84
N ILE A 157 6.80 4.17 -6.01
CA ILE A 157 6.76 2.77 -6.45
C ILE A 157 5.34 2.22 -6.56
N VAL A 158 4.43 2.69 -5.70
CA VAL A 158 3.00 2.35 -5.82
C VAL A 158 2.42 2.91 -7.12
N ILE A 159 2.78 4.13 -7.53
CA ILE A 159 2.39 4.71 -8.84
C ILE A 159 2.96 3.88 -9.99
N ALA A 160 4.23 3.48 -9.91
CA ALA A 160 4.84 2.64 -10.94
C ALA A 160 4.10 1.30 -11.08
N GLY A 161 3.71 0.67 -9.97
CA GLY A 161 2.87 -0.54 -9.98
C GLY A 161 1.43 -0.29 -10.47
N ALA A 162 0.81 0.82 -10.07
CA ALA A 162 -0.54 1.22 -10.45
C ALA A 162 -0.72 1.29 -11.98
N ARG A 163 0.31 1.78 -12.69
CA ARG A 163 0.32 1.87 -14.16
C ARG A 163 0.17 0.50 -14.84
N LEU A 164 0.69 -0.58 -14.24
CA LEU A 164 0.58 -1.93 -14.79
C LEU A 164 -0.87 -2.44 -14.82
N VAL A 165 -1.71 -1.94 -13.93
CA VAL A 165 -3.13 -2.27 -13.82
C VAL A 165 -4.02 -1.12 -14.27
N GLY A 166 -3.45 -0.13 -14.98
CA GLY A 166 -4.17 1.02 -15.55
C GLY A 166 -4.81 1.98 -14.54
N ILE A 167 -4.36 2.00 -13.27
CA ILE A 167 -4.80 2.99 -12.28
C ILE A 167 -4.02 4.29 -12.50
N ASP A 168 -4.74 5.39 -12.66
CA ASP A 168 -4.14 6.72 -12.82
C ASP A 168 -3.42 7.16 -11.52
N PRO A 169 -2.26 7.84 -11.60
CA PRO A 169 -1.56 8.38 -10.43
C PRO A 169 -2.44 9.21 -9.48
N ASP A 170 -3.46 9.91 -9.98
CA ASP A 170 -4.38 10.72 -9.17
C ASP A 170 -5.33 9.85 -8.33
N HIS A 171 -5.48 8.57 -8.68
CA HIS A 171 -6.25 7.58 -7.92
C HIS A 171 -5.38 6.69 -7.01
N VAL A 172 -4.08 7.02 -6.89
CA VAL A 172 -3.20 6.37 -5.93
C VAL A 172 -3.21 7.14 -4.61
N ILE A 173 -3.39 6.42 -3.51
CA ILE A 173 -3.36 6.91 -2.13
C ILE A 173 -2.29 6.11 -1.40
N ALA A 174 -1.10 6.71 -1.24
CA ALA A 174 0.09 6.01 -0.76
C ALA A 174 0.89 6.83 0.26
N ALA A 175 1.84 6.22 0.97
CA ALA A 175 2.72 6.93 1.89
C ALA A 175 3.57 7.94 1.10
N THR A 176 3.43 9.23 1.42
CA THR A 176 3.91 10.32 0.56
C THR A 176 4.78 11.29 1.36
N ALA A 177 6.07 11.33 1.04
CA ALA A 177 6.96 12.40 1.52
C ALA A 177 6.59 13.72 0.84
N TYR A 178 6.63 14.83 1.58
CA TYR A 178 6.51 16.16 0.99
C TYR A 178 7.75 16.49 0.16
N ALA A 179 7.57 17.34 -0.85
CA ALA A 179 8.66 17.81 -1.70
C ALA A 179 8.79 19.34 -1.62
N ALA A 180 10.03 19.83 -1.61
CA ALA A 180 10.36 21.25 -1.65
C ALA A 180 11.50 21.49 -2.65
N GLY A 181 11.29 22.42 -3.60
CA GLY A 181 12.30 22.72 -4.63
C GLY A 181 12.66 21.52 -5.52
N GLY A 182 11.74 20.56 -5.71
CA GLY A 182 11.99 19.34 -6.48
C GLY A 182 12.75 18.24 -5.72
N LEU A 183 13.04 18.44 -4.43
CA LEU A 183 13.67 17.45 -3.56
C LEU A 183 12.66 16.87 -2.56
N SER A 184 12.74 15.57 -2.32
CA SER A 184 11.98 14.92 -1.24
C SER A 184 12.47 15.43 0.13
N THR A 185 11.56 15.65 1.06
CA THR A 185 11.86 16.14 2.42
C THR A 185 11.79 15.01 3.45
N ARG A 186 12.04 15.33 4.72
CA ARG A 186 11.89 14.40 5.85
C ARG A 186 10.47 14.43 6.46
N GLU A 187 9.56 15.20 5.86
CA GLU A 187 8.19 15.34 6.33
C GLU A 187 7.26 14.46 5.49
N ILE A 188 6.27 13.86 6.14
CA ILE A 188 5.33 12.93 5.51
C ILE A 188 3.90 13.47 5.60
N ASP A 189 3.10 13.20 4.57
CA ASP A 189 1.70 13.57 4.53
C ASP A 189 0.85 12.62 5.41
N ALA A 190 0.74 12.98 6.69
CA ALA A 190 0.11 12.18 7.72
C ALA A 190 -1.44 12.33 7.78
N PRO A 191 -2.16 11.32 8.32
CA PRO A 191 -1.66 9.97 8.61
C PRO A 191 -1.33 9.22 7.32
N ILE A 192 -0.35 8.32 7.35
CA ILE A 192 -0.12 7.45 6.20
C ILE A 192 -1.31 6.48 5.99
N PRO A 193 -1.53 5.97 4.77
CA PRO A 193 -2.55 4.95 4.47
C PRO A 193 -2.15 3.56 5.02
N TYR A 194 -2.01 3.44 6.34
CA TYR A 194 -1.78 2.21 7.09
C TYR A 194 -2.90 2.02 8.11
N GLY A 195 -3.46 0.81 8.19
CA GLY A 195 -4.55 0.52 9.13
C GLY A 195 -5.75 1.47 8.95
N PRO A 196 -6.29 2.07 10.03
CA PRO A 196 -7.33 3.11 9.96
C PRO A 196 -6.95 4.33 9.09
N GLY A 197 -5.65 4.59 8.91
CA GLY A 197 -5.16 5.63 8.01
C GLY A 197 -5.58 5.41 6.56
N LYS A 198 -5.75 4.16 6.11
CA LYS A 198 -6.29 3.85 4.76
C LYS A 198 -7.66 4.48 4.56
N VAL A 199 -8.56 4.31 5.53
CA VAL A 199 -9.90 4.89 5.54
C VAL A 199 -9.83 6.41 5.58
N ALA A 200 -9.06 6.97 6.52
CA ALA A 200 -8.96 8.42 6.68
C ALA A 200 -8.48 9.10 5.38
N ARG A 201 -7.50 8.49 4.70
CA ARG A 201 -6.94 9.01 3.44
C ARG A 201 -7.89 8.82 2.26
N LEU A 202 -8.51 7.65 2.14
CA LEU A 202 -9.51 7.39 1.11
C LEU A 202 -10.69 8.38 1.21
N ARG A 203 -11.20 8.64 2.41
CA ARG A 203 -12.33 9.55 2.65
C ARG A 203 -12.02 11.01 2.30
N ARG A 204 -10.76 11.45 2.38
CA ARG A 204 -10.36 12.79 1.89
C ARG A 204 -10.59 12.95 0.38
N VAL A 205 -10.50 11.86 -0.37
CA VAL A 205 -10.63 11.86 -1.84
C VAL A 205 -12.06 11.55 -2.27
N ILE A 206 -12.68 10.51 -1.70
CA ILE A 206 -14.02 10.08 -2.12
C ILE A 206 -15.15 10.78 -1.38
N GLY A 207 -14.86 11.50 -0.29
CA GLY A 207 -15.86 12.15 0.55
C GLY A 207 -16.90 11.17 1.10
N ALA A 208 -18.17 11.56 1.02
CA ALA A 208 -19.31 10.75 1.46
C ALA A 208 -19.76 9.69 0.44
N ARG A 209 -19.06 9.54 -0.69
CA ARG A 209 -19.44 8.54 -1.70
C ARG A 209 -19.41 7.13 -1.09
N PRO A 210 -20.38 6.25 -1.41
CA PRO A 210 -20.35 4.87 -0.95
C PRO A 210 -19.09 4.15 -1.42
N LEU A 211 -18.48 3.38 -0.53
CA LEU A 211 -17.44 2.41 -0.90
C LEU A 211 -18.14 1.11 -1.31
N VAL A 212 -18.20 0.85 -2.61
CA VAL A 212 -18.92 -0.28 -3.19
C VAL A 212 -18.18 -1.58 -2.90
N LEU A 213 -16.87 -1.58 -3.14
CA LEU A 213 -16.00 -2.73 -2.91
C LEU A 213 -14.67 -2.26 -2.32
N ALA A 214 -14.15 -3.05 -1.39
CA ALA A 214 -12.78 -2.94 -0.94
C ALA A 214 -12.10 -4.31 -1.04
N ALA A 215 -10.88 -4.35 -1.57
CA ALA A 215 -10.05 -5.53 -1.64
C ALA A 215 -8.78 -5.35 -0.80
N GLY A 216 -8.41 -6.39 -0.05
CA GLY A 216 -7.21 -6.40 0.80
C GLY A 216 -6.81 -7.83 1.19
N ASP A 217 -5.58 -8.02 1.67
CA ASP A 217 -5.05 -9.33 2.08
C ASP A 217 -4.68 -9.38 3.57
N ASN A 218 -4.50 -8.23 4.22
CA ASN A 218 -3.89 -8.14 5.55
C ASN A 218 -4.84 -7.51 6.58
N VAL A 219 -4.51 -7.70 7.86
CA VAL A 219 -5.26 -7.12 8.98
C VAL A 219 -5.29 -5.58 8.95
N PHE A 220 -4.31 -4.96 8.29
CA PHE A 220 -4.28 -3.50 8.11
C PHE A 220 -5.37 -3.00 7.16
N ASP A 221 -5.91 -3.87 6.32
CA ASP A 221 -7.03 -3.54 5.44
C ASP A 221 -8.38 -3.65 6.16
N LEU A 222 -8.42 -4.24 7.35
CA LEU A 222 -9.68 -4.57 8.04
C LEU A 222 -10.61 -3.36 8.18
N ALA A 223 -10.06 -2.18 8.49
CA ALA A 223 -10.85 -0.95 8.60
C ALA A 223 -11.43 -0.52 7.24
N MET A 224 -10.64 -0.60 6.16
CA MET A 224 -11.10 -0.28 4.79
C MET A 224 -12.11 -1.30 4.28
N LEU A 225 -11.88 -2.58 4.54
CA LEU A 225 -12.80 -3.68 4.25
C LEU A 225 -14.14 -3.45 4.97
N ALA A 226 -14.10 -3.08 6.25
CA ALA A 226 -15.31 -2.83 7.05
C ALA A 226 -16.23 -1.73 6.48
N GLU A 227 -15.68 -0.76 5.76
CA GLU A 227 -16.47 0.31 5.15
C GLU A 227 -17.16 -0.07 3.84
N ALA A 228 -16.72 -1.15 3.19
CA ALA A 228 -17.22 -1.51 1.88
C ALA A 228 -18.55 -2.28 1.94
N THR A 229 -19.40 -2.06 0.94
CA THR A 229 -20.61 -2.88 0.75
C THR A 229 -20.24 -4.32 0.39
N VAL A 230 -19.16 -4.50 -0.38
CA VAL A 230 -18.61 -5.80 -0.79
C VAL A 230 -17.14 -5.88 -0.34
N PRO A 231 -16.87 -6.32 0.90
CA PRO A 231 -15.50 -6.55 1.36
C PRO A 231 -14.96 -7.88 0.82
N VAL A 232 -13.80 -7.81 0.16
CA VAL A 232 -13.15 -8.97 -0.47
C VAL A 232 -11.74 -9.16 0.06
N ALA A 233 -11.48 -10.33 0.61
CA ALA A 233 -10.15 -10.80 0.95
C ALA A 233 -9.51 -11.45 -0.30
N ILE A 234 -8.35 -10.95 -0.71
CA ILE A 234 -7.55 -11.55 -1.79
C ILE A 234 -6.40 -12.28 -1.13
N ARG A 235 -6.29 -13.60 -1.37
CA ARG A 235 -5.20 -14.45 -0.84
C ARG A 235 -4.80 -14.11 0.62
N PRO A 236 -5.78 -14.08 1.55
CA PRO A 236 -5.63 -13.41 2.85
C PRO A 236 -4.52 -14.02 3.71
N LYS A 237 -3.71 -13.15 4.32
CA LYS A 237 -2.70 -13.52 5.31
C LYS A 237 -3.34 -13.99 6.62
N GLN A 238 -2.59 -14.77 7.39
CA GLN A 238 -3.06 -15.37 8.64
C GLN A 238 -3.61 -14.33 9.64
N ARG A 239 -3.01 -13.14 9.72
CA ARG A 239 -3.47 -12.06 10.62
C ARG A 239 -4.88 -11.58 10.27
N LEU A 240 -5.23 -11.51 8.98
CA LEU A 240 -6.59 -11.17 8.55
C LEU A 240 -7.55 -12.34 8.80
N LEU A 241 -7.13 -13.58 8.52
CA LEU A 241 -7.94 -14.78 8.76
C LEU A 241 -8.41 -14.88 10.23
N VAL A 242 -7.52 -14.59 11.18
CA VAL A 242 -7.84 -14.60 12.62
C VAL A 242 -8.93 -13.59 12.98
N ARG A 243 -8.95 -12.42 12.32
CA ARG A 243 -9.91 -11.35 12.59
C ARG A 243 -11.11 -11.32 11.65
N ALA A 244 -11.18 -12.22 10.68
CA ALA A 244 -12.27 -12.24 9.70
C ALA A 244 -13.66 -12.45 10.33
N GLY A 245 -13.73 -13.01 11.54
CA GLY A 245 -14.98 -13.11 12.30
C GLY A 245 -15.59 -11.76 12.70
N GLU A 246 -14.79 -10.69 12.73
CA GLU A 246 -15.25 -9.32 13.02
C GLU A 246 -16.05 -8.72 11.87
N LEU A 247 -15.90 -9.26 10.64
CA LEU A 247 -16.61 -8.83 9.44
C LEU A 247 -17.37 -10.00 8.81
N PRO A 248 -18.60 -10.30 9.25
CA PRO A 248 -19.40 -11.42 8.71
C PRO A 248 -19.66 -11.34 7.19
N ALA A 249 -19.58 -10.14 6.60
CA ALA A 249 -19.72 -9.89 5.18
C ALA A 249 -18.44 -10.18 4.37
N LEU A 250 -17.27 -10.26 5.02
CA LEU A 250 -15.99 -10.52 4.38
C LEU A 250 -15.97 -11.91 3.76
N VAL A 251 -15.57 -11.96 2.48
CA VAL A 251 -15.40 -13.19 1.71
C VAL A 251 -14.02 -13.23 1.11
N ALA A 252 -13.42 -14.42 1.04
CA ALA A 252 -12.25 -14.65 0.21
C ALA A 252 -12.70 -15.03 -1.20
N VAL A 253 -12.05 -14.46 -2.20
CA VAL A 253 -12.22 -14.88 -3.60
C VAL A 253 -11.37 -16.13 -3.86
N GLU A 254 -11.92 -17.11 -4.58
CA GLU A 254 -11.14 -18.22 -5.13
C GLU A 254 -10.10 -17.67 -6.12
N PRO A 255 -8.81 -18.01 -5.98
CA PRO A 255 -7.79 -17.58 -6.92
C PRO A 255 -8.15 -17.99 -8.35
N ALA A 256 -7.85 -17.13 -9.33
CA ALA A 256 -7.90 -17.55 -10.71
C ALA A 256 -6.89 -18.70 -10.92
N ALA A 257 -7.32 -19.74 -11.64
CA ALA A 257 -6.50 -20.89 -11.98
C ALA A 257 -5.34 -20.51 -12.92
#